data_AF-R7UEN5-F1
#
_entry.id   AF-R7UEN5-F1
#
_cell.length_a   1.000
_cell.length_b   1.000
_cell.length_c   1.000
_cell.angle_alpha   90.00
_cell.angle_beta   90.00
_cell.angle_gamma   90.00
#
_symmetry.space_group_name_H-M   'P 1'
#
loop_
_entity.id
_entity.type
_entity.pdbx_description
1 polymer ?
#
loop_
_entity_poly.entity_id
_entity_poly.type
_entity_poly.pdbx_seq_one_letter_code
_entity_poly.pdbx_strand_id
1 'polypeptide(L)'
;MDSPHVMHLKTYQRIVKQVWSHKDLATSTSQLQAVEAVHELYHECDPIIGCDDIIDIPVSYDSTWHKRGHTSHFDVDIIVDHMTGLVLDIAVLNNYCQACKTAPSEEDLLFLTWKEKHAPDCGCNYTGRSTDRSTWTLVITR
;
A
#
# COMPACT_ATOMS: atom_id res chain seq x y z
N MET A 1 19.98 25.93 -15.85
CA MET A 1 18.96 25.54 -14.86
C MET A 1 19.71 25.29 -13.57
N ASP A 2 19.51 26.15 -12.57
CA ASP A 2 20.14 25.93 -11.27
C ASP A 2 19.46 24.74 -10.60
N SER A 3 20.24 23.71 -10.27
CA SER A 3 19.74 22.58 -9.51
C SER A 3 19.29 23.09 -8.14
N PRO A 4 18.13 22.65 -7.62
CA PRO A 4 17.71 23.02 -6.28
C PRO A 4 18.78 22.64 -5.25
N HIS A 5 18.91 23.49 -4.22
CA HIS A 5 19.86 23.27 -3.15
C HIS A 5 19.58 21.96 -2.42
N VAL A 6 20.64 21.20 -2.14
CA VAL A 6 20.53 19.89 -1.48
C VAL A 6 19.99 20.09 -0.07
N MET A 7 18.86 19.43 0.24
CA MET A 7 18.25 19.47 1.56
C MET A 7 19.17 18.77 2.57
N HIS A 8 19.44 19.43 3.70
CA HIS A 8 20.24 18.83 4.77
C HIS A 8 19.54 17.58 5.35
N LEU A 9 20.31 16.52 5.64
CA LEU A 9 19.79 15.21 6.06
C LEU A 9 18.83 15.28 7.26
N LYS A 10 19.16 16.06 8.30
CA LYS A 10 18.28 16.23 9.46
C LYS A 10 16.94 16.86 9.09
N THR A 11 16.94 17.78 8.14
CA THR A 11 15.72 18.44 7.65
C THR A 11 14.88 17.43 6.88
N TYR A 12 15.49 16.66 5.98
CA TYR A 12 14.82 15.57 5.26
C TYR A 12 14.17 14.55 6.19
N GLN A 13 14.93 14.02 7.14
CA GLN A 13 14.42 13.02 8.10
C GLN A 13 13.25 13.56 8.93
N ARG A 14 13.30 14.84 9.34
CA ARG A 14 12.20 15.47 10.06
C ARG A 14 10.95 15.58 9.19
N ILE A 15 11.09 16.04 7.95
CA ILE A 15 9.96 16.17 7.02
C ILE A 15 9.34 14.81 6.72
N VAL A 16 10.15 13.78 6.42
CA VAL A 16 9.64 12.43 6.14
C VAL A 16 8.86 11.86 7.32
N LYS A 17 9.31 12.08 8.56
CA LYS A 17 8.55 11.65 9.76
C LYS A 17 7.20 12.35 9.87
N GLN A 18 7.14 13.65 9.53
CA GLN A 18 5.89 14.38 9.52
C GLN A 18 4.96 13.88 8.42
N VAL A 19 5.46 13.66 7.20
CA VAL A 19 4.63 13.09 6.11
C VAL A 19 4.11 11.71 6.52
N TRP A 20 4.98 10.86 7.09
CA TRP A 20 4.60 9.55 7.56
C TRP A 20 3.49 9.58 8.62
N SER A 21 3.56 10.49 9.59
CA SER A 21 2.54 10.57 10.64
C SER A 21 1.17 11.03 10.14
N HIS A 22 1.08 11.66 8.96
CA HIS A 22 -0.18 12.14 8.38
C HIS A 22 -0.65 11.31 7.19
N LYS A 23 0.14 10.30 6.76
CA LYS A 23 -0.14 9.53 5.54
C LYS A 23 -1.49 8.81 5.62
N ASP A 24 -1.78 8.19 6.76
CA ASP A 24 -2.96 7.33 6.90
C ASP A 24 -4.24 8.16 6.80
N LEU A 25 -4.26 9.32 7.48
CA LEU A 25 -5.37 10.27 7.37
C LEU A 25 -5.54 10.78 5.94
N ALA A 26 -4.45 11.21 5.29
CA ALA A 26 -4.50 11.74 3.93
C ALA A 26 -5.00 10.68 2.93
N THR A 27 -4.50 9.44 3.04
CA THR A 27 -4.92 8.32 2.20
C THR A 27 -6.39 8.00 2.41
N SER A 28 -6.83 7.79 3.66
CA SER A 28 -8.23 7.46 3.95
C SER A 28 -9.20 8.56 3.53
N THR A 29 -8.87 9.83 3.75
CA THR A 29 -9.70 10.94 3.28
C THR A 29 -9.81 10.95 1.76
N SER A 30 -8.69 10.78 1.05
CA SER A 30 -8.68 10.78 -0.42
C SER A 30 -9.46 9.59 -0.99
N GLN A 31 -9.31 8.40 -0.40
CA GLN A 31 -10.04 7.20 -0.81
C GLN A 31 -11.55 7.34 -0.58
N LEU A 32 -11.97 7.86 0.58
CA LEU A 32 -13.39 8.10 0.86
C LEU A 32 -14.02 9.07 -0.16
N GLN A 33 -13.32 10.16 -0.48
CA GLN A 33 -13.76 11.11 -1.51
C GLN A 33 -13.83 10.47 -2.89
N ALA A 34 -12.88 9.59 -3.23
CA ALA A 34 -12.89 8.87 -4.49
C ALA A 34 -14.06 7.89 -4.58
N VAL A 35 -14.34 7.14 -3.50
CA VAL A 35 -15.46 6.21 -3.43
C VAL A 35 -16.79 6.95 -3.57
N GLU A 36 -16.97 8.08 -2.86
CA GLU A 36 -18.17 8.90 -2.96
C GLU A 36 -18.39 9.42 -4.40
N ALA A 37 -17.35 10.00 -5.02
CA ALA A 37 -17.43 10.50 -6.39
C ALA A 37 -17.70 9.38 -7.43
N VAL A 38 -17.12 8.19 -7.22
CA VAL A 38 -17.42 7.02 -8.05
C VAL A 38 -18.87 6.61 -7.87
N HIS A 39 -19.34 6.48 -6.63
CA HIS A 39 -20.71 6.08 -6.35
C HIS A 39 -21.73 7.04 -6.97
N GLU A 40 -21.53 8.36 -6.83
CA GLU A 40 -22.34 9.39 -7.48
C GLU A 40 -22.40 9.22 -9.00
N LEU A 41 -21.26 8.99 -9.66
CA LEU A 41 -21.24 8.79 -11.12
C LEU A 41 -22.04 7.56 -11.54
N TYR A 42 -21.91 6.43 -10.83
CA TYR A 42 -22.66 5.22 -11.17
C TYR A 42 -24.16 5.37 -10.89
N HIS A 43 -24.54 6.09 -9.82
CA HIS A 43 -25.93 6.46 -9.55
C HIS A 43 -26.52 7.35 -10.66
N GLU A 44 -25.76 8.33 -11.16
CA GLU A 44 -26.18 9.18 -12.29
C GLU A 44 -26.37 8.38 -13.58
N CYS A 45 -25.50 7.38 -13.82
CA CYS A 45 -25.58 6.50 -14.99
C CYS A 45 -26.76 5.52 -14.92
N ASP A 46 -27.08 5.02 -13.72
CA ASP A 46 -28.20 4.12 -13.48
C ASP A 46 -28.95 4.50 -12.18
N PRO A 47 -29.99 5.35 -12.27
CA PRO A 47 -30.75 5.84 -11.11
C PRO A 47 -31.52 4.77 -10.33
N ILE A 48 -31.50 3.50 -10.77
CA ILE A 48 -32.04 2.36 -10.01
C ILE A 48 -31.11 2.00 -8.85
N ILE A 49 -29.79 2.24 -9.01
CA ILE A 49 -28.80 2.09 -7.95
C ILE A 49 -29.13 3.10 -6.86
N GLY A 50 -29.43 2.67 -5.64
CA GLY A 50 -29.63 3.54 -4.49
C GLY A 50 -28.33 4.14 -3.96
N CYS A 51 -28.43 5.23 -3.18
CA CYS A 51 -27.27 5.95 -2.62
C CYS A 51 -26.38 5.12 -1.68
N ASP A 52 -26.90 4.03 -1.11
CA ASP A 52 -26.16 3.14 -0.20
C ASP A 52 -26.02 1.72 -0.78
N ASP A 53 -26.31 1.54 -2.06
CA ASP A 53 -26.25 0.24 -2.70
C ASP A 53 -24.80 -0.20 -2.93
N ILE A 54 -24.58 -1.50 -2.77
CA ILE A 54 -23.31 -2.14 -3.12
C ILE A 54 -23.30 -2.37 -4.62
N ILE A 55 -22.36 -1.71 -5.29
CA ILE A 55 -22.22 -1.72 -6.75
C ILE A 55 -21.02 -2.55 -7.18
N ASP A 56 -21.23 -3.35 -8.22
CA ASP A 56 -20.15 -4.02 -8.93
C ASP A 56 -19.59 -3.06 -9.99
N ILE A 57 -18.31 -2.70 -9.87
CA ILE A 57 -17.66 -1.75 -10.76
C ILE A 57 -16.47 -2.36 -11.49
N PRO A 58 -16.27 -2.05 -12.79
CA PRO A 58 -15.04 -2.36 -13.48
C PRO A 58 -13.87 -1.56 -12.91
N VAL A 59 -12.82 -2.25 -12.51
CA VAL A 59 -11.57 -1.64 -12.03
C VAL A 59 -10.39 -2.05 -12.90
N SER A 60 -9.42 -1.16 -12.97
CA SER A 60 -8.07 -1.48 -13.40
C SER A 60 -7.16 -1.65 -12.17
N TYR A 61 -6.18 -2.53 -12.30
CA TYR A 61 -5.16 -2.75 -11.29
C TYR A 61 -3.81 -2.36 -11.88
N ASP A 62 -3.07 -1.53 -11.15
CA ASP A 62 -1.69 -1.19 -11.49
C ASP A 62 -0.80 -1.36 -10.26
N SER A 63 0.47 -1.65 -10.49
CA SER A 63 1.43 -1.81 -9.39
C SER A 63 2.84 -1.42 -9.80
N THR A 64 3.62 -0.93 -8.83
CA THR A 64 5.00 -0.54 -9.08
C THR A 64 5.94 -0.94 -7.94
N TRP A 65 7.02 -1.60 -8.34
CA TRP A 65 8.13 -1.90 -7.46
C TRP A 65 9.01 -0.67 -7.22
N HIS A 66 9.51 -0.53 -6.00
CA HIS A 66 10.42 0.57 -5.65
C HIS A 66 11.73 0.56 -6.45
N LYS A 67 12.23 -0.63 -6.83
CA LYS A 67 13.46 -0.80 -7.61
C LYS A 67 13.17 -1.58 -8.89
N ARG A 68 13.87 -1.22 -9.98
CA ARG A 68 13.88 -2.03 -11.20
C ARG A 68 14.65 -3.34 -10.97
N GLY A 69 14.21 -4.41 -11.65
CA GLY A 69 14.79 -5.74 -11.54
C GLY A 69 14.22 -6.57 -10.39
N HIS A 70 14.56 -7.86 -10.34
CA HIS A 70 14.00 -8.85 -9.41
C HIS A 70 14.53 -8.73 -7.95
N THR A 71 14.87 -7.51 -7.51
CA THR A 71 15.48 -7.24 -6.20
C THR A 71 14.70 -6.22 -5.37
N SER A 72 13.47 -5.89 -5.76
CA SER A 72 12.63 -5.01 -4.96
C SER A 72 12.06 -5.74 -3.76
N HIS A 73 12.04 -5.05 -2.63
CA HIS A 73 11.42 -5.49 -1.37
C HIS A 73 10.12 -4.75 -1.06
N PHE A 74 9.90 -3.64 -1.76
CA PHE A 74 8.79 -2.74 -1.55
C PHE A 74 8.01 -2.61 -2.86
N ASP A 75 6.70 -2.60 -2.71
CA ASP A 75 5.77 -2.55 -3.80
C ASP A 75 4.54 -1.74 -3.40
N VAL A 76 3.91 -1.14 -4.40
CA VAL A 76 2.68 -0.39 -4.23
C VAL A 76 1.70 -0.89 -5.27
N ASP A 77 0.55 -1.34 -4.77
CA ASP A 77 -0.56 -1.86 -5.55
C ASP A 77 -1.71 -0.86 -5.48
N ILE A 78 -2.36 -0.63 -6.60
CA ILE A 78 -3.36 0.42 -6.76
C ILE A 78 -4.56 -0.15 -7.51
N ILE A 79 -5.75 0.07 -6.96
CA ILE A 79 -7.03 -0.20 -7.61
C ILE A 79 -7.62 1.12 -8.09
N VAL A 80 -7.91 1.19 -9.38
CA VAL A 80 -8.40 2.40 -10.04
C VAL A 80 -9.73 2.10 -10.73
N ASP A 81 -10.78 2.86 -10.42
CA ASP A 81 -12.05 2.74 -11.14
C ASP A 81 -11.86 3.05 -12.62
N HIS A 82 -12.46 2.21 -13.48
CA HIS A 82 -12.26 2.31 -14.92
C HIS A 82 -12.87 3.58 -15.53
N MET A 83 -13.99 4.05 -14.98
CA MET A 83 -14.77 5.15 -15.55
C MET A 83 -14.23 6.52 -15.16
N THR A 84 -13.95 6.71 -13.87
CA THR A 84 -13.47 7.98 -13.30
C THR A 84 -11.95 8.11 -13.36
N GLY A 85 -11.21 6.99 -13.39
CA GLY A 85 -9.76 6.98 -13.22
C GLY A 85 -9.32 7.32 -11.79
N LEU A 86 -10.23 7.30 -10.81
CA LEU A 86 -9.92 7.58 -9.42
C LEU A 86 -9.38 6.35 -8.70
N VAL A 87 -8.43 6.58 -7.78
CA VAL A 87 -7.83 5.53 -6.95
C VAL A 87 -8.78 5.19 -5.80
N LEU A 88 -9.28 3.96 -5.79
CA LEU A 88 -10.19 3.45 -4.77
C LEU A 88 -9.43 2.84 -3.60
N ASP A 89 -8.37 2.08 -3.90
CA ASP A 89 -7.60 1.39 -2.88
C ASP A 89 -6.09 1.37 -3.20
N ILE A 90 -5.27 1.34 -2.15
CA ILE A 90 -3.82 1.27 -2.21
C ILE A 90 -3.30 0.29 -1.17
N ALA A 91 -2.50 -0.69 -1.61
CA ALA A 91 -1.78 -1.58 -0.71
C ALA A 91 -0.27 -1.42 -0.88
N VAL A 92 0.43 -1.14 0.22
CA VAL A 92 1.90 -1.13 0.24
C VAL A 92 2.39 -2.47 0.74
N LEU A 93 3.06 -3.24 -0.12
CA LEU A 93 3.62 -4.54 0.22
C LEU A 93 5.11 -4.41 0.54
N ASN A 94 5.53 -5.07 1.61
CA ASN A 94 6.91 -5.09 2.07
C ASN A 94 7.27 -6.49 2.59
N ASN A 95 8.36 -7.05 2.07
CA ASN A 95 8.93 -8.31 2.54
C ASN A 95 10.29 -8.14 3.25
N TYR A 96 10.67 -6.90 3.56
CA TYR A 96 11.94 -6.56 4.19
C TYR A 96 11.75 -5.90 5.55
N CYS A 97 12.45 -6.47 6.53
CA CYS A 97 12.66 -5.87 7.83
C CYS A 97 14.10 -6.13 8.24
N GLN A 98 14.83 -5.07 8.63
CA GLN A 98 16.22 -5.20 9.05
C GLN A 98 16.35 -6.07 10.30
N ALA A 99 15.41 -5.98 11.25
CA ALA A 99 15.41 -6.82 12.45
C ALA A 99 15.22 -8.30 12.10
N CYS A 100 14.34 -8.64 11.14
CA CYS A 100 14.22 -10.01 10.63
C CYS A 100 15.50 -10.52 9.97
N LYS A 101 16.25 -9.65 9.28
CA LYS A 101 17.54 -10.03 8.66
C LYS A 101 18.64 -10.33 9.68
N THR A 102 18.54 -9.76 10.87
CA THR A 102 19.47 -9.97 11.97
C THR A 102 18.87 -10.82 13.09
N ALA A 103 17.78 -11.56 12.80
CA ALA A 103 17.12 -12.41 13.77
C ALA A 103 18.05 -13.55 14.23
N PRO A 104 17.82 -14.10 15.43
CA PRO A 104 18.40 -15.38 15.82
C PRO A 104 18.06 -16.48 14.81
N SER A 105 18.86 -17.54 14.76
CA SER A 105 18.56 -18.72 13.96
C SER A 105 17.19 -19.29 14.34
N GLU A 106 16.44 -19.82 13.37
CA GLU A 106 15.16 -20.50 13.66
C GLU A 106 15.34 -21.73 14.57
N GLU A 107 16.53 -22.30 14.59
CA GLU A 107 16.92 -23.42 15.46
C GLU A 107 17.21 -22.99 16.91
N ASP A 108 17.35 -21.68 17.17
CA ASP A 108 17.58 -21.15 18.50
C ASP A 108 16.30 -21.24 19.35
N LEU A 109 16.40 -21.75 20.58
CA LEU A 109 15.30 -21.81 21.54
C LEU A 109 14.69 -20.42 21.82
N LEU A 110 15.45 -19.35 21.63
CA LEU A 110 15.00 -17.97 21.80
C LEU A 110 14.24 -17.39 20.60
N PHE A 111 14.26 -18.07 19.44
CA PHE A 111 13.67 -17.55 18.20
C PHE A 111 12.18 -17.24 18.34
N LEU A 112 11.41 -18.17 18.92
CA LEU A 112 9.96 -17.98 19.09
C LEU A 112 9.65 -16.79 19.99
N THR A 113 10.36 -16.66 21.12
CA THR A 113 10.21 -15.51 22.03
C THR A 113 10.62 -14.20 21.36
N TRP A 114 11.68 -14.21 20.54
CA TRP A 114 12.07 -13.04 19.76
C TRP A 114 11.00 -12.67 18.73
N LYS A 115 10.47 -13.67 17.99
CA LYS A 115 9.48 -13.48 16.93
C LYS A 115 8.18 -12.89 17.48
N GLU A 116 7.68 -13.41 18.60
CA GLU A 116 6.49 -12.88 19.27
C GLU A 116 6.67 -11.42 19.71
N LYS A 117 7.83 -11.10 20.30
CA LYS A 117 8.16 -9.73 20.71
C LYS A 117 8.33 -8.79 19.52
N HIS A 118 8.86 -9.29 18.40
CA HIS A 118 9.11 -8.49 17.21
C HIS A 118 7.86 -8.27 16.34
N ALA A 119 6.91 -9.19 16.35
CA ALA A 119 5.70 -9.15 15.53
C ALA A 119 5.01 -7.76 15.45
N PRO A 120 4.76 -7.02 16.55
CA PRO A 120 4.12 -5.69 16.46
C PRO A 120 4.97 -4.62 15.75
N ASP A 121 6.30 -4.79 15.71
CA ASP A 121 7.24 -3.85 15.08
C ASP A 121 7.76 -4.38 13.73
N CYS A 122 7.23 -5.50 13.26
CA CYS A 122 7.68 -6.10 12.02
C CYS A 122 7.26 -5.24 10.83
N GLY A 123 8.25 -4.90 9.98
CA GLY A 123 7.97 -4.17 8.74
C GLY A 123 7.41 -5.04 7.62
N CYS A 124 7.49 -6.37 7.74
CA CYS A 124 7.05 -7.29 6.71
C CYS A 124 5.54 -7.55 6.80
N ASN A 125 4.82 -7.26 5.73
CA ASN A 125 3.39 -7.59 5.57
C ASN A 125 3.13 -8.47 4.33
N TYR A 126 4.18 -8.87 3.62
CA TYR A 126 4.13 -9.70 2.42
C TYR A 126 5.30 -10.70 2.43
N THR A 127 5.05 -11.93 1.98
CA THR A 127 6.05 -13.01 1.97
C THR A 127 6.54 -13.41 0.57
N GLY A 128 5.87 -12.94 -0.48
CA GLY A 128 6.27 -13.25 -1.85
C GLY A 128 7.47 -12.41 -2.33
N ARG A 129 7.99 -12.77 -3.49
CA ARG A 129 9.09 -12.07 -4.18
C ARG A 129 8.55 -11.29 -5.36
N SER A 130 9.35 -10.33 -5.84
CA SER A 130 9.04 -9.58 -7.08
C SER A 130 8.86 -10.47 -8.31
N THR A 131 9.36 -11.71 -8.29
CA THR A 131 9.18 -12.72 -9.34
C THR A 131 7.88 -13.50 -9.24
N ASP A 132 7.19 -13.49 -8.10
CA ASP A 132 6.15 -14.47 -7.78
C ASP A 132 4.75 -14.02 -8.22
N ARG A 133 4.66 -12.94 -9.01
CA ARG A 133 3.40 -12.28 -9.36
C ARG A 133 2.60 -12.95 -10.48
N SER A 134 2.79 -14.24 -10.76
CA SER A 134 2.09 -14.90 -11.87
C SER A 134 0.60 -15.16 -11.63
N THR A 135 0.09 -15.08 -10.39
CA THR A 135 -1.33 -15.35 -10.09
C THR A 135 -1.73 -14.75 -8.75
N TRP A 136 -2.58 -13.73 -8.76
CA TRP A 136 -3.43 -13.39 -7.62
C TRP A 136 -4.87 -13.28 -8.09
N THR A 137 -5.76 -14.03 -7.44
CA THR A 137 -7.19 -13.71 -7.38
C THR A 137 -7.31 -12.64 -6.31
N LEU A 138 -7.63 -11.41 -6.71
CA LEU A 138 -7.98 -10.35 -5.79
C LEU A 138 -9.32 -10.74 -5.13
N VAL A 139 -9.28 -11.29 -3.91
CA VAL A 139 -10.47 -11.34 -3.07
C VAL A 139 -10.55 -9.98 -2.40
N ILE A 140 -11.28 -9.05 -3.02
CA ILE A 140 -11.70 -7.81 -2.36
C ILE A 140 -12.66 -8.23 -1.23
N THR A 141 -12.14 -8.51 -0.05
CA THR A 141 -12.98 -8.60 1.13
C THR A 141 -13.28 -7.20 1.62
N ARG A 142 -14.58 -6.92 1.73
CA ARG A 142 -15.20 -5.72 2.31
C ARG A 142 -14.54 -5.21 3.58
#